data_AF-A0A6U0E8H3-F1
#
_entry.id   AF-A0A6U0E8H3-F1
#
_cell.length_a   1.000
_cell.length_b   1.000
_cell.length_c   1.000
_cell.angle_alpha   90.00
_cell.angle_beta   90.00
_cell.angle_gamma   90.00
#
_symmetry.space_group_name_H-M   'P 1'
#
loop_
_entity.id
_entity.type
_entity.pdbx_description
1 polymer ?
#
loop_
_entity_poly.entity_id
_entity_poly.type
_entity_poly.pdbx_seq_one_letter_code
_entity_poly.pdbx_strand_id
1 'polypeptide(L)'
;LSGSVLVMLVLVMLQHALGAVDATSHQAQRRAVAELLVVSALDAIEADGLDKVLGEINNVNSTQFRTEDVNGYVFVFANNGTNLAHGQRPDDYVGRTTDELIASSIPELVGKLDGDKLNAMFVEKAQAGG
;
A
#
# COMPACT_ATOMS: atom_id res chain seq x y z
N LEU A 1 8.98 -7.12 -21.35
CA LEU A 1 8.07 -7.11 -20.19
C LEU A 1 6.88 -6.23 -20.54
N SER A 2 5.87 -6.80 -21.18
CA SER A 2 4.63 -6.11 -21.57
C SER A 2 3.50 -6.95 -20.98
N GLY A 3 2.80 -6.45 -19.96
CA GLY A 3 1.63 -7.14 -19.42
C GLY A 3 1.31 -7.00 -17.92
N SER A 4 2.14 -6.33 -17.11
CA SER A 4 1.86 -6.24 -15.67
C SER A 4 1.73 -4.78 -15.26
N VAL A 5 0.49 -4.32 -15.09
CA VAL A 5 0.20 -3.13 -14.30
C VAL A 5 0.63 -3.47 -12.86
N LEU A 6 1.50 -2.66 -12.28
CA LEU A 6 1.93 -2.79 -10.89
C LEU A 6 1.01 -1.87 -10.09
N VAL A 7 0.25 -2.41 -9.15
CA VAL A 7 -0.51 -1.57 -8.22
C VAL A 7 0.33 -1.42 -6.97
N MET A 8 1.01 -0.28 -6.87
CA MET A 8 1.71 0.12 -5.65
C MET A 8 0.73 0.88 -4.76
N LEU A 9 0.61 0.45 -3.50
CA LEU A 9 -0.36 0.97 -2.57
C LEU A 9 0.36 1.23 -1.23
N VAL A 10 0.02 2.33 -0.55
CA VAL A 10 0.61 2.69 0.75
C VAL A 10 -0.49 2.66 1.81
N LEU A 11 -0.26 1.92 2.91
CA LEU A 11 -1.15 1.97 4.08
C LEU A 11 -0.52 3.01 4.98
N VAL A 12 -1.34 3.98 5.35
CA VAL A 12 -1.12 4.75 6.55
C VAL A 12 -1.96 4.11 7.63
N MET A 13 -1.33 3.49 8.64
CA MET A 13 -2.04 2.94 9.79
C MET A 13 -2.69 4.08 10.57
N LEU A 14 -4.02 4.19 10.49
CA LEU A 14 -4.82 5.18 11.22
C LEU A 14 -4.90 4.77 12.72
N GLN A 15 -3.90 5.13 13.52
CA GLN A 15 -4.07 5.11 14.98
C GLN A 15 -4.87 6.36 15.39
N HIS A 16 -6.14 6.16 15.73
CA HIS A 16 -6.97 7.19 16.35
C HIS A 16 -6.38 7.59 17.71
N ALA A 17 -5.70 8.72 17.76
CA ALA A 17 -5.45 9.46 19.01
C ALA A 17 -6.34 10.71 18.99
N LEU A 18 -7.24 10.76 19.98
CA LEU A 18 -8.27 11.77 20.20
C LEU A 18 -7.70 13.19 20.27
N GLY A 19 -8.29 14.11 19.50
CA GLY A 19 -8.09 15.55 19.65
C GLY A 19 -8.63 16.31 18.45
N ALA A 20 -9.83 16.88 18.58
CA ALA A 20 -10.54 17.61 17.52
C ALA A 20 -9.93 19.00 17.21
N VAL A 21 -8.60 19.11 17.23
CA VAL A 21 -7.89 20.31 16.81
C VAL A 21 -7.21 19.98 15.48
N ASP A 22 -7.94 20.30 14.40
CA ASP A 22 -7.50 20.29 13.00
C ASP A 22 -7.23 18.92 12.35
N ALA A 23 -8.27 18.07 12.32
CA ALA A 23 -8.26 16.79 11.60
C ALA A 23 -7.93 16.95 10.09
N THR A 24 -8.19 18.11 9.50
CA THR A 24 -7.94 18.44 8.08
C THR A 24 -6.46 18.64 7.77
N SER A 25 -5.73 19.45 8.54
CA SER A 25 -4.30 19.67 8.27
C SER A 25 -3.46 18.42 8.56
N HIS A 26 -3.81 17.67 9.61
CA HIS A 26 -3.16 16.39 9.92
C HIS A 26 -3.44 15.32 8.85
N GLN A 27 -4.65 15.26 8.29
CA GLN A 27 -4.94 14.36 7.17
C GLN A 27 -4.20 14.77 5.90
N ALA A 28 -4.16 16.07 5.58
CA ALA A 28 -3.43 16.57 4.41
C ALA A 28 -1.92 16.29 4.52
N GLN A 29 -1.32 16.52 5.69
CA GLN A 29 0.07 16.20 5.96
C GLN A 29 0.35 14.70 5.82
N ARG A 30 -0.53 13.86 6.39
CA ARG A 30 -0.39 12.40 6.29
C ARG A 30 -0.48 11.90 4.86
N ARG A 31 -1.40 12.46 4.08
CA ARG A 31 -1.54 12.17 2.65
C ARG A 31 -0.29 12.58 1.87
N ALA A 32 0.23 13.78 2.10
CA ALA A 32 1.44 14.25 1.44
C ALA A 32 2.66 13.34 1.74
N VAL A 33 2.81 12.90 2.98
CA VAL A 33 3.88 11.95 3.36
C VAL A 33 3.71 10.59 2.65
N ALA A 34 2.48 10.07 2.57
CA ALA A 34 2.20 8.82 1.87
C ALA A 34 2.47 8.94 0.35
N GLU A 35 2.07 10.05 -0.27
CA GLU A 35 2.33 10.33 -1.69
C GLU A 35 3.84 10.40 -1.97
N LEU A 36 4.61 11.04 -1.08
CA LEU A 36 6.07 11.07 -1.20
C LEU A 36 6.72 9.69 -1.10
N LEU A 37 6.21 8.80 -0.25
CA LEU A 37 6.69 7.42 -0.17
C LEU A 37 6.43 6.65 -1.47
N VAL A 38 5.25 6.81 -2.08
CA VAL A 38 4.94 6.19 -3.38
C VAL A 38 5.87 6.73 -4.47
N VAL A 39 5.98 8.05 -4.57
CA VAL A 39 6.84 8.69 -5.59
C VAL A 39 8.28 8.23 -5.41
N SER A 40 8.80 8.23 -4.18
CA SER A 40 10.16 7.75 -3.91
C SER A 40 10.38 6.28 -4.29
N ALA A 41 9.38 5.42 -4.10
CA ALA A 41 9.45 4.02 -4.51
C ALA A 41 9.38 3.87 -6.04
N LEU A 42 8.57 4.66 -6.73
CA LEU A 42 8.51 4.68 -8.20
C LEU A 42 9.83 5.19 -8.80
N ASP A 43 10.36 6.31 -8.31
CA ASP A 43 11.64 6.87 -8.75
C ASP A 43 12.78 5.87 -8.54
N ALA A 44 12.77 5.16 -7.39
CA ALA A 44 13.74 4.11 -7.13
C ALA A 44 13.57 2.92 -8.11
N ILE A 45 12.35 2.53 -8.48
CA ILE A 45 12.14 1.45 -9.46
C ILE A 45 12.68 1.87 -10.82
N GLU A 46 12.48 3.13 -11.22
CA GLU A 46 13.01 3.66 -12.48
C GLU A 46 14.54 3.69 -12.50
N ALA A 47 15.16 4.07 -11.37
CA ALA A 47 16.62 4.19 -11.26
C ALA A 47 17.34 2.86 -11.03
N ASP A 48 16.83 2.03 -10.13
CA ASP A 48 17.50 0.84 -9.59
C ASP A 48 16.90 -0.49 -10.09
N GLY A 49 15.72 -0.44 -10.71
CA GLY A 49 14.99 -1.60 -11.18
C GLY A 49 14.07 -2.22 -10.12
N LEU A 50 13.00 -2.88 -10.59
CA LEU A 50 11.93 -3.42 -9.75
C LEU A 50 12.44 -4.40 -8.69
N ASP A 51 13.21 -5.42 -9.08
CA ASP A 51 13.63 -6.50 -8.17
C ASP A 51 14.45 -5.99 -6.98
N LYS A 52 15.33 -5.00 -7.23
CA LYS A 52 16.14 -4.38 -6.18
C LYS A 52 15.27 -3.62 -5.18
N VAL A 53 14.31 -2.84 -5.67
CA VAL A 53 13.40 -2.07 -4.80
C VAL A 53 12.46 -3.00 -4.01
N LEU A 54 11.93 -4.06 -4.63
CA LEU A 54 11.14 -5.06 -3.90
C LEU A 54 11.96 -5.70 -2.77
N GLY A 55 13.24 -6.01 -3.03
CA GLY A 55 14.17 -6.51 -2.01
C GLY A 55 14.33 -5.52 -0.85
N GLU A 56 14.49 -4.23 -1.13
CA GLU A 56 14.62 -3.20 -0.10
C GLU A 56 13.32 -2.98 0.69
N ILE A 57 12.16 -3.00 0.05
CA ILE A 57 10.86 -2.91 0.76
C ILE A 57 10.72 -4.10 1.73
N ASN A 58 11.08 -5.31 1.27
CA ASN A 58 11.05 -6.53 2.07
C ASN A 58 12.15 -6.62 3.13
N ASN A 59 13.18 -5.77 3.06
CA ASN A 59 14.20 -5.72 4.09
C ASN A 59 13.64 -5.03 5.34
N VAL A 60 13.36 -5.80 6.40
CA VAL A 60 12.82 -5.28 7.67
C VAL A 60 13.71 -4.26 8.37
N ASN A 61 15.00 -4.22 8.02
CA ASN A 61 15.96 -3.26 8.55
C ASN A 61 16.08 -2.00 7.68
N SER A 62 15.47 -1.99 6.49
CA SER A 62 15.47 -0.83 5.60
C SER A 62 14.39 0.15 6.04
N THR A 63 14.78 1.42 6.20
CA THR A 63 13.87 2.52 6.52
C THR A 63 13.46 3.32 5.29
N GLN A 64 14.04 3.05 4.12
CA GLN A 64 13.86 3.87 2.90
C GLN A 64 12.39 3.99 2.46
N PHE A 65 11.61 2.93 2.63
CA PHE A 65 10.21 2.86 2.20
C PHE A 65 9.24 2.76 3.38
N ARG A 66 9.64 3.36 4.51
CA ARG A 66 8.92 3.36 5.78
C ARG A 66 9.05 4.74 6.42
N THR A 67 8.04 5.16 7.17
CA THR A 67 8.12 6.40 7.95
C THR A 67 7.38 6.25 9.28
N GLU A 68 8.02 6.73 10.34
CA GLU A 68 7.43 6.78 11.68
C GLU A 68 6.46 7.96 11.83
N ASP A 69 6.61 9.03 11.04
CA ASP A 69 5.80 10.26 11.11
C ASP A 69 4.31 9.96 11.01
N VAL A 70 3.96 8.99 10.16
CA VAL A 70 2.57 8.58 9.92
C VAL A 70 2.35 7.09 10.16
N ASN A 71 3.33 6.38 10.70
CA ASN A 71 3.35 4.91 10.76
C ASN A 71 2.98 4.31 9.39
N GLY A 72 3.67 4.77 8.35
CA GLY A 72 3.41 4.42 6.95
C GLY A 72 4.50 3.54 6.38
N TYR A 73 4.12 2.63 5.49
CA TYR A 73 5.05 1.80 4.74
C TYR A 73 4.46 1.41 3.37
N VAL A 74 5.35 1.08 2.44
CA VAL A 74 4.97 0.68 1.07
C VAL A 74 4.65 -0.81 1.01
N PHE A 75 3.67 -1.16 0.18
CA PHE A 75 3.48 -2.51 -0.32
C PHE A 75 3.18 -2.49 -1.81
N VAL A 76 3.53 -3.61 -2.43
CA VAL A 76 3.47 -3.75 -3.88
C VAL A 76 2.65 -4.98 -4.20
N PHE A 77 1.63 -4.81 -5.01
CA PHE A 77 0.81 -5.92 -5.50
C PHE A 77 1.04 -6.14 -6.99
N ALA A 78 1.13 -7.42 -7.35
CA ALA A 78 0.95 -7.84 -8.73
C ALA A 78 -0.51 -7.67 -9.15
N ASN A 79 -0.74 -7.59 -10.46
CA ASN A 79 -2.06 -7.51 -11.06
C ASN A 79 -3.05 -8.59 -10.61
N ASN A 80 -2.56 -9.79 -10.29
CA ASN A 80 -3.38 -10.91 -9.82
C ASN A 80 -3.67 -10.83 -8.31
N GLY A 81 -3.38 -9.70 -7.65
CA GLY A 81 -3.57 -9.52 -6.22
C GLY A 81 -2.53 -10.20 -5.34
N THR A 82 -1.45 -10.75 -5.91
CA THR A 82 -0.33 -11.31 -5.11
C THR A 82 0.47 -10.17 -4.50
N ASN A 83 0.72 -10.24 -3.20
CA ASN A 83 1.61 -9.30 -2.52
C ASN A 83 3.08 -9.62 -2.88
N LEU A 84 3.75 -8.71 -3.57
CA LEU A 84 5.14 -8.82 -4.00
C LEU A 84 6.12 -8.24 -2.96
N ALA A 85 5.68 -7.25 -2.19
CA ALA A 85 6.49 -6.68 -1.13
C ALA A 85 5.66 -6.07 -0.01
N HIS A 86 6.10 -6.27 1.24
CA HIS A 86 5.46 -5.71 2.42
C HIS A 86 6.47 -5.10 3.39
N GLY A 87 6.45 -3.78 3.50
CA GLY A 87 7.38 -2.98 4.32
C GLY A 87 7.25 -3.09 5.84
N GLN A 88 6.73 -4.19 6.40
CA GLN A 88 6.69 -4.35 7.86
C GLN A 88 6.76 -5.83 8.25
N ARG A 89 5.98 -6.67 7.56
CA ARG A 89 5.81 -8.09 7.85
C ARG A 89 5.96 -8.93 6.57
N PRO A 90 7.11 -8.86 5.87
CA PRO A 90 7.30 -9.56 4.61
C PRO A 90 7.04 -11.07 4.73
N ASP A 91 7.51 -11.69 5.81
CA ASP A 91 7.38 -13.13 6.06
C ASP A 91 5.92 -13.62 6.17
N ASP A 92 5.00 -12.73 6.58
CA ASP A 92 3.60 -13.09 6.81
C ASP A 92 2.71 -12.87 5.57
N TYR A 93 3.15 -12.00 4.65
CA TYR A 93 2.31 -11.45 3.60
C TYR A 93 2.85 -11.61 2.18
N VAL A 94 4.17 -11.63 1.97
CA VAL A 94 4.76 -11.75 0.62
C VAL A 94 4.46 -13.12 0.03
N GLY A 95 4.10 -13.15 -1.25
CA GLY A 95 3.72 -14.35 -1.99
C GLY A 95 2.27 -14.77 -1.79
N ARG A 96 1.55 -14.15 -0.85
CA ARG A 96 0.12 -14.44 -0.60
C ARG A 96 -0.77 -13.53 -1.43
N THR A 97 -1.90 -14.05 -1.87
CA THR A 97 -2.92 -13.24 -2.55
C THR A 97 -3.79 -12.50 -1.54
N THR A 98 -4.37 -11.38 -1.96
CA THR A 98 -5.36 -10.65 -1.14
C THR A 98 -6.50 -11.57 -0.65
N ASP A 99 -6.95 -12.51 -1.48
CA ASP A 99 -8.00 -13.47 -1.11
C ASP A 99 -7.55 -14.43 -0.01
N GLU A 100 -6.32 -14.93 -0.07
CA GLU A 100 -5.74 -15.77 0.99
C GLU A 100 -5.58 -15.01 2.30
N LEU A 101 -5.23 -13.72 2.23
CA LEU A 101 -5.13 -12.86 3.40
C LEU A 101 -6.51 -12.64 4.04
N ILE A 102 -7.51 -12.30 3.23
CA ILE A 102 -8.89 -12.14 3.67
C ILE A 102 -9.40 -13.46 4.28
N ALA A 103 -9.23 -14.58 3.61
CA ALA A 103 -9.70 -15.88 4.10
C ALA A 103 -9.07 -16.27 5.44
N SER A 104 -7.79 -15.96 5.65
CA SER A 104 -7.09 -16.29 6.90
C SER A 104 -7.38 -15.32 8.05
N SER A 105 -7.66 -14.06 7.76
CA SER A 105 -7.77 -13.01 8.80
C SER A 105 -9.21 -12.62 9.10
N ILE A 106 -10.07 -12.62 8.08
CA ILE A 106 -11.46 -12.15 8.12
C ILE A 106 -12.33 -13.05 7.22
N PRO A 107 -12.48 -14.35 7.56
CA PRO A 107 -13.15 -15.33 6.71
C PRO A 107 -14.59 -14.94 6.33
N GLU A 108 -15.26 -14.13 7.15
CA GLU A 108 -16.60 -13.61 6.88
C GLU A 108 -16.69 -12.65 5.68
N LEU A 109 -15.56 -12.14 5.18
CA LEU A 109 -15.49 -11.27 3.99
C LEU A 109 -15.15 -12.02 2.70
N VAL A 110 -14.85 -13.32 2.77
CA VAL A 110 -14.54 -14.16 1.60
C VAL A 110 -15.73 -14.15 0.63
N GLY A 111 -15.47 -13.84 -0.64
CA GLY A 111 -16.48 -13.76 -1.70
C GLY A 111 -17.45 -12.57 -1.57
N LYS A 112 -17.30 -11.71 -0.56
CA LYS A 112 -18.08 -10.47 -0.39
C LYS A 112 -17.37 -9.24 -0.92
N LEU A 113 -16.06 -9.31 -1.07
CA LEU A 113 -15.24 -8.28 -1.68
C LEU A 113 -15.09 -8.60 -3.16
N ASP A 114 -15.87 -7.92 -3.98
CA ASP A 114 -15.71 -7.93 -5.43
C ASP A 114 -14.65 -6.88 -5.79
N GLY A 115 -13.46 -7.36 -6.15
CA GLY A 115 -12.31 -6.52 -6.46
C GLY A 115 -12.56 -5.57 -7.64
N ASP A 116 -13.34 -5.99 -8.62
CA ASP A 116 -13.70 -5.15 -9.78
C ASP A 116 -14.65 -4.04 -9.35
N LYS A 117 -15.60 -4.36 -8.47
CA LYS A 117 -16.53 -3.37 -7.89
C LYS A 117 -15.81 -2.37 -6.99
N LEU A 118 -14.86 -2.83 -6.18
CA LEU A 118 -14.03 -1.95 -5.35
C LEU A 118 -13.15 -1.04 -6.21
N ASN A 119 -12.49 -1.59 -7.23
CA ASN A 119 -11.67 -0.81 -8.17
C ASN A 119 -12.52 0.23 -8.90
N ALA A 120 -13.71 -0.13 -9.39
CA ALA A 120 -14.65 0.80 -10.00
C ALA A 120 -15.05 1.93 -9.02
N MET A 121 -15.34 1.60 -7.76
CA MET A 121 -15.64 2.61 -6.72
C MET A 121 -14.44 3.53 -6.42
N PHE A 122 -13.21 3.01 -6.39
CA PHE A 122 -12.01 3.82 -6.16
C PHE A 122 -11.72 4.75 -7.35
N VAL A 123 -11.86 4.25 -8.59
CA VAL A 123 -11.71 5.06 -9.80
C VAL A 123 -12.78 6.15 -9.85
N GLU A 124 -14.04 5.82 -9.56
CA GLU A 124 -15.15 6.77 -9.53
C GLU A 124 -14.93 7.84 -8.45
N LYS A 125 -14.48 7.46 -7.25
CA LYS A 125 -14.13 8.42 -6.19
C LYS A 125 -12.92 9.29 -6.54
N ALA A 126 -11.89 8.73 -7.21
CA ALA A 126 -10.74 9.50 -7.65
C ALA A 126 -11.10 10.52 -8.74
N GLN A 127 -12.08 10.18 -9.61
CA GLN A 127 -12.60 11.07 -10.65
C GLN A 127 -13.61 12.10 -10.12
N ALA A 128 -14.31 11.79 -9.03
CA ALA A 128 -15.29 12.69 -8.39
C ALA A 128 -14.66 13.87 -7.62
N GLY A 129 -13.32 13.97 -7.58
CA GLY A 129 -12.60 15.08 -6.98
C GLY A 129 -12.16 14.81 -5.55
N GLY A 130 -10.84 14.69 -5.37
CA GLY A 130 -10.18 14.94 -4.09
C GLY A 130 -10.10 16.42 -3.77
#